data_AF-A0AA37IF82-F1
#
_entry.id   AF-A0AA37IF82-F1
#
_cell.length_a   1.000
_cell.length_b   1.000
_cell.length_c   1.000
_cell.angle_alpha   90.00
_cell.angle_beta   90.00
_cell.angle_gamma   90.00
#
_symmetry.space_group_name_H-M   'P 1'
#
loop_
_entity.id
_entity.type
_entity.pdbx_description
1 polymer ?
#
loop_
_entity_poly.entity_id
_entity_poly.type
_entity_poly.pdbx_seq_one_letter_code
_entity_poly.pdbx_strand_id
1 'polypeptide(L)'
;MNVKHQFTPSFFVGAMYSFTKGRFDAASGTAKPKWNQLAFMADYSLSPRTDVYVQGLYQKLSGSRTGTNLDAGAFITGAQAPSTSSNQVLARVALRHPF
;
A
#
# COMPACT_ATOMS: atom_id res chain seq x y z
N MET A 1 8.84 -8.15 -1.49
CA MET A 1 10.15 -7.95 -0.81
C MET A 1 9.95 -7.00 0.33
N ASN A 2 10.67 -7.20 1.44
CA ASN A 2 10.61 -6.35 2.63
C ASN A 2 12.02 -6.02 3.10
N VAL A 3 12.22 -4.79 3.56
CA VAL A 3 13.46 -4.35 4.20
C VAL A 3 13.12 -3.53 5.44
N LYS A 4 13.90 -3.70 6.50
CA LYS A 4 13.85 -2.89 7.72
C LYS A 4 15.28 -2.59 8.15
N HIS A 5 15.51 -1.36 8.61
CA HIS A 5 16.77 -0.98 9.23
C HIS A 5 16.51 -0.28 10.57
N GLN A 6 17.19 -0.74 11.62
CA GLN A 6 17.11 -0.21 12.98
C GLN A 6 18.31 0.71 13.20
N PHE A 7 18.07 2.02 13.32
CA PHE A 7 19.15 3.01 13.48
C PHE A 7 19.57 3.16 14.95
N THR A 8 18.60 3.16 15.86
CA THR A 8 18.80 3.20 17.32
C THR A 8 17.82 2.23 17.98
N PRO A 9 17.95 1.89 19.28
CA PRO A 9 16.93 1.09 19.96
C PRO A 9 15.50 1.68 19.90
N SER A 10 15.37 3.00 19.73
CA SER A 10 14.09 3.71 19.69
C SER A 10 13.62 4.11 18.28
N PHE A 11 14.43 3.93 17.22
CA PHE A 11 14.08 4.41 15.89
C PHE A 11 14.42 3.41 14.78
N PHE A 12 13.46 3.17 13.88
CA PHE A 12 13.66 2.37 12.68
C PHE A 12 12.89 2.90 11.48
N VAL A 13 13.33 2.46 10.29
CA VAL A 13 12.59 2.61 9.06
C VAL A 13 12.40 1.26 8.38
N GLY A 14 11.34 1.14 7.60
CA GLY A 14 11.07 -0.04 6.80
C GLY A 14 10.43 0.32 5.48
N ALA A 15 10.62 -0.55 4.50
CA ALA A 15 9.96 -0.45 3.21
C ALA A 15 9.56 -1.84 2.70
N MET A 16 8.50 -1.87 1.91
CA MET A 16 7.98 -3.07 1.28
C MET A 16 7.66 -2.77 -0.17
N TYR A 17 7.96 -3.73 -1.04
CA TYR A 17 7.41 -3.77 -2.38
C TYR A 17 6.64 -5.09 -2.56
N SER A 18 5.40 -5.00 -3.04
CA SER A 18 4.63 -6.16 -3.45
C SER A 18 4.19 -6.04 -4.91
N PHE A 19 4.19 -7.17 -5.60
CA PHE A 19 3.75 -7.28 -6.97
C PHE A 19 2.72 -8.40 -7.08
N THR A 20 1.52 -8.04 -7.51
CA THR A 20 0.40 -8.97 -7.65
C THR A 20 -0.05 -9.00 -9.10
N LYS A 21 -0.24 -10.19 -9.65
CA LYS A 21 -0.80 -10.40 -10.98
C LYS A 21 -2.13 -11.12 -10.85
N GLY A 22 -3.16 -10.58 -11.49
CA GLY A 22 -4.45 -11.22 -11.64
C GLY A 22 -4.68 -11.67 -13.07
N ARG A 23 -5.59 -12.63 -13.25
CA ARG A 23 -6.18 -12.99 -14.53
C ARG A 23 -7.67 -13.17 -14.29
N PHE A 24 -8.49 -12.49 -15.09
CA PHE A 24 -9.94 -12.65 -15.05
C PHE A 24 -10.41 -12.99 -16.45
N ASP A 25 -11.03 -14.16 -16.59
CA ASP A 25 -11.62 -14.60 -17.85
C ASP A 25 -13.13 -14.36 -17.78
N ALA A 26 -13.66 -13.63 -18.76
CA ALA A 26 -15.08 -13.34 -18.91
C ALA A 26 -15.52 -13.59 -20.35
N ALA A 27 -16.83 -13.70 -20.60
CA ALA A 27 -17.37 -13.83 -21.95
C ALA A 27 -16.96 -12.67 -22.88
N SER A 28 -16.71 -11.48 -22.30
CA SER A 28 -16.25 -10.28 -23.01
C SER A 28 -14.74 -10.24 -23.25
N GLY A 29 -13.96 -11.21 -22.76
CA GLY A 29 -12.51 -11.30 -22.94
C GLY A 29 -11.73 -11.55 -21.64
N THR A 30 -10.40 -11.50 -21.74
CA THR A 30 -9.49 -11.75 -20.60
C THR A 30 -8.85 -10.45 -20.09
N ALA A 31 -9.02 -10.15 -18.80
CA ALA A 31 -8.27 -9.15 -18.06
C ALA A 31 -6.96 -9.72 -17.49
N LYS A 32 -5.89 -8.92 -17.47
CA LYS A 32 -4.62 -9.30 -16.82
C LYS A 32 -4.07 -8.16 -15.95
N PRO A 33 -4.78 -7.77 -14.87
CA PRO A 33 -4.35 -6.68 -14.02
C PRO A 33 -3.05 -7.00 -13.29
N LYS A 34 -2.24 -5.97 -13.10
CA LYS A 34 -0.97 -5.99 -12.37
C LYS A 34 -0.97 -4.85 -11.37
N TRP A 35 -0.82 -5.19 -10.10
CA TRP A 35 -0.66 -4.24 -9.00
C TRP A 35 0.80 -4.19 -8.58
N ASN A 36 1.36 -2.99 -8.58
CA ASN A 36 2.70 -2.72 -8.05
C ASN A 36 2.50 -1.81 -6.84
N GLN A 37 2.79 -2.30 -5.64
CA GLN A 37 2.63 -1.53 -4.41
C GLN A 37 3.98 -1.31 -3.74
N LEU A 38 4.24 -0.06 -3.36
CA LEU A 38 5.39 0.34 -2.57
C LEU A 38 4.86 0.91 -1.25
N ALA A 39 5.39 0.47 -0.12
CA ALA A 39 5.07 1.00 1.19
C ALA A 39 6.36 1.39 1.92
N PHE A 40 6.28 2.45 2.72
CA PHE A 40 7.34 2.89 3.62
C PHE A 40 6.78 3.16 5.01
N MET A 41 7.64 3.05 6.01
CA MET A 41 7.33 3.37 7.41
C MET A 41 8.56 3.94 8.11
N ALA A 42 8.34 4.94 8.94
CA ALA A 42 9.27 5.41 9.95
C ALA A 42 8.54 5.41 11.29
N ASP A 43 9.16 4.82 12.31
CA ASP A 43 8.57 4.60 13.62
C ASP A 43 9.58 4.97 14.71
N TYR A 44 9.13 5.76 15.69
CA TYR A 44 9.91 6.24 16.80
C TYR A 44 9.22 5.94 18.13
N SER A 45 9.88 5.15 18.98
CA SER A 45 9.44 4.86 20.35
C SER A 45 9.77 6.02 21.28
N LEU A 46 8.73 6.71 21.77
CA LEU A 46 8.83 7.74 22.81
C LEU A 46 9.05 7.12 24.20
N SER A 47 8.49 5.93 24.44
CA SER A 47 8.65 5.14 25.66
C SER A 47 8.46 3.65 25.37
N PRO A 48 8.68 2.72 26.33
CA PRO A 48 8.35 1.30 26.13
C PRO A 48 6.87 1.04 25.78
N ARG A 49 5.97 2.00 26.03
CA ARG A 49 4.53 1.91 25.80
C ARG A 49 4.00 2.98 24.86
N THR A 50 4.83 3.78 24.22
CA THR A 50 4.34 4.84 23.33
C THR A 50 5.25 4.98 22.13
N ASP A 51 4.68 4.92 20.94
CA ASP A 51 5.37 5.23 19.69
C ASP A 51 4.58 6.23 18.85
N VAL A 52 5.30 6.91 17.96
CA VAL A 52 4.73 7.71 16.87
C VAL A 52 5.30 7.21 15.56
N TYR A 53 4.45 7.13 14.54
CA TYR A 53 4.87 6.62 13.25
C TYR A 53 4.21 7.34 12.08
N VAL A 54 4.93 7.34 10.96
CA VAL A 54 4.44 7.78 9.66
C VAL A 54 4.55 6.62 8.68
N GLN A 55 3.52 6.42 7.89
CA GLN A 55 3.48 5.45 6.80
C GLN A 55 3.03 6.13 5.52
N GLY A 56 3.52 5.61 4.40
CA GLY A 56 2.94 5.92 3.10
C GLY A 56 2.99 4.74 2.15
N LEU A 57 1.95 4.63 1.35
CA LEU A 57 1.72 3.56 0.40
C LEU A 57 1.42 4.17 -0.97
N TYR A 58 2.08 3.67 -2.00
CA TYR A 58 1.82 3.98 -3.39
C TYR A 58 1.41 2.70 -4.12
N GLN A 59 0.39 2.79 -4.96
CA GLN A 59 -0.04 1.70 -5.82
C GLN A 59 -0.18 2.16 -7.27
N LYS A 60 0.36 1.35 -8.19
CA LYS A 60 0.11 1.43 -9.62
C LYS A 60 -0.62 0.19 -10.14
N LEU A 61 -1.82 0.39 -10.68
CA LEU A 61 -2.61 -0.62 -11.38
C LEU A 61 -2.41 -0.50 -12.89
N SER A 62 -2.12 -1.61 -13.57
CA SER A 62 -2.03 -1.67 -15.04
C SER A 62 -2.70 -2.93 -15.58
N GLY A 63 -3.07 -2.95 -16.87
CA GLY A 63 -3.65 -4.13 -17.50
C GLY A 63 -5.08 -4.47 -17.06
N SER A 64 -5.77 -3.53 -16.40
CA SER A 64 -7.13 -3.70 -15.90
C SER A 64 -8.23 -3.33 -16.89
N ARG A 65 -7.94 -2.52 -17.94
CA ARG A 65 -8.93 -2.01 -18.92
C ARG A 65 -9.71 -3.13 -19.59
N THR A 66 -10.92 -3.37 -19.10
CA THR A 66 -11.78 -4.50 -19.49
C THR A 66 -13.22 -4.09 -19.77
N GLY A 67 -13.60 -2.83 -19.53
CA GLY A 67 -14.98 -2.37 -19.58
C GLY A 67 -15.83 -2.89 -18.41
N THR A 68 -15.21 -3.34 -17.31
CA THR A 68 -15.88 -3.92 -16.14
C THR A 68 -15.54 -3.15 -14.86
N ASN A 69 -16.12 -3.56 -13.72
CA ASN A 69 -15.81 -3.00 -12.40
C ASN A 69 -14.31 -3.08 -12.02
N LEU A 70 -13.51 -3.89 -12.71
CA LEU A 70 -12.05 -3.93 -12.58
C LEU A 70 -11.37 -2.63 -13.06
N ASP A 71 -12.08 -1.78 -13.79
CA ASP A 71 -11.60 -0.48 -14.29
C ASP A 71 -11.70 0.65 -13.25
N ALA A 72 -12.16 0.35 -12.03
CA ALA A 72 -12.33 1.32 -10.95
C ALA A 72 -11.03 2.05 -10.52
N GLY A 73 -9.89 1.75 -11.15
CA GLY A 73 -8.61 2.38 -10.89
C GLY A 73 -7.87 1.76 -9.71
N ALA A 74 -6.74 2.36 -9.32
CA ALA A 74 -5.95 1.83 -8.22
C ALA A 74 -6.69 2.00 -6.88
N PHE A 75 -6.78 0.92 -6.10
CA PHE A 75 -7.34 0.91 -4.75
C PHE A 75 -6.37 0.32 -3.71
N ILE A 76 -5.97 1.12 -2.71
CA ILE A 76 -5.19 0.73 -1.54
C ILE A 76 -6.18 0.46 -0.40
N THR A 77 -6.14 -0.75 0.16
CA THR A 77 -6.98 -1.12 1.31
C THR A 77 -6.80 -0.13 2.45
N GLY A 78 -7.91 0.39 2.97
CA GLY A 78 -7.93 1.45 4.00
C GLY A 78 -8.10 2.86 3.44
N ALA A 79 -8.08 3.06 2.11
CA ALA A 79 -8.57 4.29 1.48
C ALA A 79 -10.11 4.31 1.45
N GLN A 80 -10.70 5.50 1.38
CA GLN A 80 -12.16 5.67 1.30
C GLN A 80 -12.77 5.10 0.01
N ALA A 81 -12.07 5.27 -1.12
CA ALA A 81 -12.53 4.84 -2.43
C ALA A 81 -11.33 4.58 -3.38
N PRO A 82 -11.54 3.86 -4.50
CA PRO A 82 -10.56 3.77 -5.58
C PRO A 82 -10.21 5.14 -6.19
N SER A 83 -8.99 5.27 -6.68
CA SER A 83 -8.56 6.42 -7.49
C SER A 83 -9.23 6.37 -8.87
N THR A 84 -9.56 7.52 -9.46
CA THR A 84 -10.03 7.60 -10.86
C THR A 84 -8.93 7.33 -11.88
N SER A 85 -7.68 7.17 -11.43
CA SER A 85 -6.53 6.86 -12.28
C SER A 85 -5.88 5.51 -11.90
N SER A 86 -4.89 5.11 -12.70
CA SER A 86 -4.05 3.94 -12.42
C SER A 86 -3.16 4.09 -11.19
N ASN A 87 -3.15 5.25 -10.51
CA ASN A 87 -2.24 5.55 -9.41
C ASN A 87 -3.03 5.96 -8.17
N GLN A 88 -2.67 5.42 -7.01
CA GLN A 88 -3.18 5.89 -5.72
C GLN A 88 -2.06 6.02 -4.70
N VAL A 89 -2.15 7.03 -3.85
CA VAL A 89 -1.27 7.24 -2.70
C VAL A 89 -2.13 7.29 -1.44
N LEU A 90 -1.66 6.66 -0.36
CA LEU A 90 -2.23 6.76 0.98
C LEU A 90 -1.11 7.12 1.95
N ALA A 91 -1.37 8.06 2.85
CA ALA A 91 -0.45 8.42 3.93
C ALA A 91 -1.15 8.28 5.28
N ARG A 92 -0.39 7.93 6.31
CA ARG A 92 -0.88 7.83 7.70
C ARG A 92 0.17 8.42 8.64
N VAL A 93 -0.31 9.20 9.61
CA VAL A 93 0.44 9.65 10.78
C VAL A 93 -0.34 9.19 12.00
N ALA A 94 0.33 8.55 12.95
CA ALA A 94 -0.35 8.00 14.12
C ALA A 94 0.55 7.94 15.35
N LEU A 95 -0.09 7.90 16.51
CA LEU A 95 0.50 7.60 17.80
C LEU A 95 -0.13 6.30 18.31
N ARG A 96 0.68 5.38 18.81
CA ARG A 96 0.22 4.13 19.42
C ARG A 96 0.63 4.10 20.89
N HIS A 97 -0.33 3.78 21.77
CA HIS A 97 -0.10 3.64 23.20
C HIS A 97 -0.77 2.36 23.74
N PRO A 98 -0.05 1.22 23.82
CA PRO A 98 -0.51 0.04 24.53
C PRO A 98 -0.57 0.24 26.06
N PHE A 99 -1.61 -0.29 26.68
CA PHE A 99 -1.84 -0.28 28.14
C PHE A 99 -1.36 -1.55 28.83
#